data_AF-A0AAD2G584-F1
#
_entry.id   AF-A0AAD2G584-F1
#
_cell.length_a   1.000
_cell.length_b   1.000
_cell.length_c   1.000
_cell.angle_alpha   90.00
_cell.angle_beta   90.00
_cell.angle_gamma   90.00
#
_symmetry.space_group_name_H-M   'P 1'
#
loop_
_entity.id
_entity.type
_entity.pdbx_description
1 polymer ?
#
loop_
_entity_poly.entity_id
_entity_poly.type
_entity_poly.pdbx_seq_one_letter_code
_entity_poly.pdbx_strand_id
1 'polypeptide(L)'
;MDSGCTNTTICNGGLMHGLCHAEKELDMHTNVGSRVLNKEGFLGRFPPPVYHNEDGIANVLAMREMIAVGYRITMDTDADNAFINGYAGLEMTSKMATVQKKKEGFTPRQVKAAMEARSAMHILNAPSTKSLKYAIRSGLIKNCPITEEAINHAEAIFGPDASTLKGKSTRPTPTKT
;
A
#
# COMPACT_ATOMS: atom_id res chain seq x y z
N MET A 1 -2.49 18.61 -8.97
CA MET A 1 -2.64 17.20 -8.56
C MET A 1 -3.18 17.24 -7.14
N ASP A 2 -4.29 16.57 -6.87
CA ASP A 2 -4.90 16.48 -5.55
C ASP A 2 -4.84 15.00 -5.11
N SER A 3 -4.70 14.72 -3.81
CA SER A 3 -4.71 13.36 -3.29
C SER A 3 -6.09 12.71 -3.35
N GLY A 4 -7.14 13.47 -3.66
CA GLY A 4 -8.50 12.96 -3.83
C GLY A 4 -9.13 12.50 -2.50
N CYS A 5 -8.64 13.02 -1.38
CA CYS A 5 -9.09 12.70 -0.04
C CYS A 5 -9.22 13.96 0.81
N THR A 6 -10.26 14.00 1.64
CA THR A 6 -10.57 15.16 2.49
C THR A 6 -9.75 15.15 3.78
N ASN A 7 -9.46 13.95 4.29
CA ASN A 7 -8.77 13.74 5.56
C ASN A 7 -7.68 12.68 5.43
N THR A 8 -6.63 12.83 6.21
CA THR A 8 -5.54 11.86 6.32
C THR A 8 -5.97 10.64 7.13
N THR A 9 -5.76 9.46 6.57
CA THR A 9 -6.02 8.17 7.22
C THR A 9 -4.81 7.25 7.12
N ILE A 10 -4.39 6.69 8.25
CA ILE A 10 -3.22 5.79 8.35
C ILE A 10 -3.69 4.41 8.75
N CYS A 11 -3.30 3.38 8.00
CA CYS A 11 -3.60 1.98 8.34
C CYS A 11 -2.48 1.31 9.14
N ASN A 12 -1.26 1.83 9.01
CA ASN A 12 -0.10 1.27 9.70
C ASN A 12 0.00 1.85 11.11
N GLY A 13 -0.63 1.22 12.10
CA GLY A 13 -0.61 1.67 13.50
C GLY A 13 0.80 1.87 14.09
N GLY A 14 1.80 1.12 13.63
CA GLY A 14 3.21 1.32 14.04
C GLY A 14 3.84 2.64 13.57
N LEU A 15 3.16 3.41 12.72
CA LEU A 15 3.54 4.78 12.34
C LEU A 15 2.96 5.84 13.29
N MET A 16 1.98 5.45 14.08
CA MET A 16 1.21 6.33 14.93
C MET A 16 1.63 6.17 16.38
N HIS A 17 1.53 7.24 17.15
CA HIS A 17 1.65 7.22 18.60
C HIS A 17 0.51 8.02 19.23
N GLY A 18 0.26 7.77 20.52
CA GLY A 18 -0.84 8.43 21.24
C GLY A 18 -2.23 8.12 20.68
N LEU A 19 -2.46 6.89 20.19
CA LEU A 19 -3.76 6.47 19.68
C LEU A 19 -4.85 6.58 20.76
N CYS A 20 -5.89 7.36 20.49
CA CYS A 20 -7.04 7.53 21.34
C CYS A 20 -8.35 7.48 20.53
N HIS A 21 -9.48 7.45 21.24
CA HIS A 21 -10.78 7.62 20.61
C HIS A 21 -10.88 9.05 20.07
N ALA A 22 -11.35 9.20 18.83
CA ALA A 22 -11.50 10.49 18.21
C ALA A 22 -12.68 11.25 18.86
N GLU A 23 -12.50 12.54 19.12
CA GLU A 23 -13.59 13.39 19.62
C GLU A 23 -14.75 13.44 18.62
N LYS A 24 -14.42 13.39 17.33
CA LYS A 24 -15.38 13.35 16.24
C LYS A 24 -15.10 12.15 15.35
N GLU A 25 -16.11 11.32 15.16
CA GLU A 25 -16.02 10.21 14.20
C GLU A 25 -15.98 10.74 12.77
N LEU A 26 -15.16 10.09 11.93
CA LEU A 26 -15.08 10.36 10.51
C LEU A 26 -15.88 9.31 9.74
N ASP A 27 -17.00 9.75 9.14
CA ASP A 27 -17.74 8.94 8.19
C ASP A 27 -17.08 8.99 6.80
N MET A 28 -16.14 8.07 6.61
CA MET A 28 -15.32 7.96 5.41
C MET A 28 -16.10 7.31 4.28
N HIS A 29 -16.33 8.06 3.21
CA HIS A 29 -16.91 7.55 1.97
C HIS A 29 -15.81 7.32 0.93
N THR A 30 -15.70 6.10 0.43
CA THR A 30 -14.76 5.73 -0.63
C THR A 30 -15.50 5.10 -1.80
N ASN A 31 -14.84 5.00 -2.96
CA ASN A 31 -15.35 4.25 -4.11
C ASN A 31 -15.60 2.75 -3.82
N VAL A 32 -15.01 2.22 -2.75
CA VAL A 32 -15.18 0.81 -2.31
C VAL A 32 -16.30 0.68 -1.26
N GLY A 33 -16.81 1.79 -0.73
CA GLY A 33 -17.88 1.84 0.27
C GLY A 33 -17.61 2.85 1.38
N SER A 34 -18.53 2.92 2.34
CA SER A 34 -18.45 3.80 3.50
C SER A 34 -17.97 3.07 4.74
N ARG A 35 -17.22 3.76 5.61
CA ARG A 35 -16.72 3.27 6.89
C ARG A 35 -16.66 4.40 7.90
N VAL A 36 -16.91 4.10 9.17
CA VAL A 36 -16.74 5.06 10.26
C VAL A 36 -15.39 4.81 10.93
N LEU A 37 -14.56 5.85 11.03
CA LEU A 37 -13.31 5.83 11.77
C LEU A 37 -13.48 6.59 13.08
N ASN A 38 -13.12 5.96 14.19
CA ASN A 38 -13.33 6.47 15.54
C ASN A 38 -12.06 6.50 16.39
N LYS A 39 -10.90 6.28 15.78
CA LYS A 39 -9.59 6.39 16.42
C LYS A 39 -8.73 7.40 15.70
N GLU A 40 -8.01 8.20 16.47
CA GLU A 40 -7.02 9.15 15.97
C GLU A 40 -5.72 9.05 16.76
N GLY A 41 -4.64 9.57 16.19
CA GLY A 41 -3.34 9.64 16.85
C GLY A 41 -2.36 10.46 16.03
N PHE A 42 -1.12 10.54 16.49
CA PHE A 42 -0.10 11.40 15.90
C PHE A 42 0.80 10.63 14.94
N LEU A 43 0.97 11.15 13.72
CA LEU A 43 1.84 10.57 12.70
C LEU A 43 3.24 11.18 12.79
N GLY A 44 4.16 10.52 13.50
CA GLY A 44 5.51 11.03 13.70
C GLY A 44 5.53 12.43 14.30
N ARG A 45 6.06 13.42 13.56
CA ARG A 45 6.08 14.85 13.93
C ARG A 45 5.03 15.68 13.19
N PHE A 46 4.12 15.05 12.44
CA PHE A 46 3.00 15.75 11.84
C PHE A 46 2.12 16.34 12.98
N PRO A 47 1.96 17.68 13.05
CA PRO A 47 1.37 18.32 14.22
C PRO A 47 -0.09 17.95 14.52
N PRO A 48 -1.01 17.91 13.54
CA PRO A 48 -2.38 17.53 13.83
C PRO A 48 -2.53 16.01 13.95
N PRO A 49 -3.46 15.53 14.80
CA PRO A 49 -3.82 14.13 14.84
C PRO A 49 -4.43 13.71 13.50
N VAL A 50 -4.26 12.44 13.15
CA VAL A 50 -4.79 11.81 11.94
C VAL A 50 -5.56 10.55 12.29
N TYR A 51 -6.52 10.17 11.45
CA TYR A 51 -7.37 9.01 11.72
C TYR A 51 -6.62 7.70 11.49
N HIS A 52 -6.88 6.72 12.35
CA HIS A 52 -6.38 5.36 12.21
C HIS A 52 -7.45 4.47 11.56
N ASN A 53 -7.10 3.85 10.43
CA ASN A 53 -7.95 2.93 9.67
C ASN A 53 -7.27 1.56 9.62
N GLU A 54 -7.46 0.75 10.67
CA GLU A 54 -6.85 -0.59 10.81
C GLU A 54 -7.15 -1.50 9.61
N ASP A 55 -8.33 -1.38 9.03
CA ASP A 55 -8.79 -2.15 7.87
C ASP A 55 -8.43 -1.49 6.52
N GLY A 56 -7.64 -0.42 6.54
CA GLY A 56 -7.21 0.31 5.35
C GLY A 56 -6.15 -0.46 4.56
N ILE A 57 -6.22 -0.35 3.23
CA ILE A 57 -5.27 -1.03 2.31
C ILE A 57 -3.99 -0.20 2.12
N ALA A 58 -4.08 1.12 2.33
CA ALA A 58 -2.97 2.04 2.18
C ALA A 58 -3.13 3.24 3.12
N ASN A 59 -2.00 3.84 3.49
CA ASN A 59 -1.98 5.16 4.10
C ASN A 59 -2.35 6.19 3.04
N VAL A 60 -3.27 7.09 3.39
CA VAL A 60 -3.78 8.13 2.51
C VAL A 60 -3.55 9.47 3.21
N LEU A 61 -2.73 10.33 2.61
CA LEU A 61 -2.40 11.65 3.14
C LEU A 61 -3.17 12.73 2.38
N ALA A 62 -3.91 13.57 3.08
CA ALA A 62 -4.65 14.67 2.46
C ALA A 62 -3.72 15.86 2.20
N MET A 63 -3.44 16.15 0.93
CA MET A 63 -2.57 17.26 0.54
C MET A 63 -3.05 18.59 1.14
N ARG A 64 -4.36 18.79 1.24
CA ARG A 64 -4.95 19.96 1.89
C ARG A 64 -4.46 20.15 3.33
N GLU A 65 -4.48 19.08 4.14
CA GLU A 65 -4.03 19.14 5.54
C GLU A 65 -2.52 19.39 5.62
N MET A 66 -1.75 18.75 4.73
CA MET A 66 -0.30 18.95 4.68
C MET A 66 0.07 20.39 4.27
N ILE A 67 -0.55 20.93 3.23
CA ILE A 67 -0.32 22.31 2.77
C ILE A 67 -0.78 23.31 3.83
N ALA A 68 -1.91 23.06 4.50
CA ALA A 68 -2.41 23.94 5.57
C ALA A 68 -1.43 24.06 6.75
N VAL A 69 -0.66 23.00 7.03
CA VAL A 69 0.40 22.99 8.05
C VAL A 69 1.73 23.55 7.52
N GLY A 70 1.80 23.89 6.23
CA GLY A 70 2.94 24.52 5.59
C GLY A 70 3.88 23.56 4.85
N TYR A 71 3.55 22.27 4.73
CA TYR A 71 4.40 21.34 3.97
C TYR A 71 4.42 21.71 2.48
N ARG A 72 5.62 21.81 1.91
CA ARG A 72 5.81 21.90 0.47
C ARG A 72 5.80 20.50 -0.12
N ILE A 73 4.84 20.21 -0.98
CA ILE A 73 4.73 18.92 -1.67
C ILE A 73 5.38 19.05 -3.05
N THR A 74 6.34 18.18 -3.34
CA THR A 74 7.00 18.09 -4.65
C THR A 74 6.91 16.66 -5.17
N MET A 75 6.67 16.51 -6.48
CA MET A 75 6.68 15.22 -7.17
C MET A 75 7.63 15.36 -8.36
N ASP A 76 8.64 14.49 -8.40
CA ASP A 76 9.58 14.38 -9.51
C ASP A 76 9.66 12.92 -9.93
N THR A 77 8.83 12.55 -10.91
CA THR A 77 8.70 11.17 -11.38
C THR A 77 9.94 10.68 -12.14
N ASP A 78 10.84 11.58 -12.56
CA ASP A 78 12.11 11.20 -13.19
C ASP A 78 13.13 10.76 -12.11
N ALA A 79 13.03 11.29 -10.89
CA ALA A 79 13.86 10.91 -9.76
C ALA A 79 13.31 9.68 -9.00
N ASP A 80 12.05 9.74 -8.57
CA ASP A 80 11.36 8.64 -7.90
C ASP A 80 9.84 8.79 -8.07
N ASN A 81 9.10 7.69 -8.13
CA ASN A 81 7.64 7.72 -8.20
C ASN A 81 7.03 7.98 -6.81
N ALA A 82 7.46 9.07 -6.16
CA ALA A 82 7.12 9.44 -4.80
C ALA A 82 6.85 10.94 -4.65
N PHE A 83 6.04 11.28 -3.65
CA PHE A 83 5.88 12.65 -3.18
C PHE A 83 6.89 12.92 -2.06
N ILE A 84 7.68 13.97 -2.22
CA ILE A 84 8.62 14.44 -1.19
C ILE A 84 7.99 15.64 -0.49
N ASN A 85 7.89 15.56 0.84
CA ASN A 85 7.46 16.68 1.69
C ASN A 85 8.68 17.48 2.16
N GLY A 86 8.82 18.70 1.65
CA GLY A 86 9.87 19.64 2.01
C GLY A 86 9.50 20.45 3.25
N TYR A 87 9.80 19.94 4.44
CA TYR A 87 10.01 20.72 5.67
C TYR A 87 11.06 20.02 6.52
N ALA A 88 12.04 20.77 7.04
CA ALA A 88 13.26 20.30 7.71
C ALA A 88 13.06 19.56 9.07
N GLY A 89 11.90 18.97 9.31
CA GLY A 89 11.54 18.33 10.58
C GLY A 89 10.72 17.05 10.47
N LEU A 90 10.21 16.66 9.30
CA LEU A 90 9.63 15.33 9.09
C LEU A 90 10.73 14.36 8.69
N GLU A 91 11.58 14.00 9.65
CA GLU A 91 12.13 12.64 9.55
C GLU A 91 10.98 11.70 9.84
N MET A 92 10.29 11.25 8.78
CA MET A 92 9.42 10.10 8.86
C MET A 92 10.34 8.89 9.02
N THR A 93 10.85 8.66 10.24
CA THR A 93 11.73 7.54 10.59
C THR A 93 10.96 6.22 10.66
N SER A 94 9.84 6.11 9.94
CA SER A 94 9.27 4.82 9.70
C SER A 94 10.04 4.17 8.58
N LYS A 95 10.70 3.06 8.92
CA LYS A 95 11.21 2.11 7.95
C LYS A 95 10.02 1.48 7.22
N MET A 96 9.24 2.24 6.46
CA MET A 96 8.49 1.65 5.35
C MET A 96 9.56 1.08 4.44
N ALA A 97 9.66 -0.25 4.40
CA ALA A 97 10.60 -0.91 3.51
C ALA A 97 10.14 -0.61 2.09
N THR A 98 10.72 0.43 1.50
CA THR A 98 10.49 0.82 0.11
C THR A 98 10.82 -0.37 -0.78
N VAL A 99 10.17 -0.49 -1.92
CA VAL A 99 10.50 -1.53 -2.90
C VAL A 99 12.00 -1.46 -3.23
N GLN A 100 12.57 -0.25 -3.28
CA GLN A 100 14.01 0.00 -3.40
C GLN A 100 14.81 -0.74 -2.32
N LYS A 101 14.46 -0.53 -1.04
CA LYS A 101 15.14 -1.14 0.10
C LYS A 101 14.93 -2.65 0.19
N LYS A 102 13.76 -3.15 -0.22
CA LYS A 102 13.49 -4.59 -0.29
C LYS A 102 14.27 -5.28 -1.41
N LYS A 103 14.60 -4.58 -2.49
CA LYS A 103 15.44 -5.10 -3.58
C LYS A 103 16.91 -5.30 -3.15
N GLU A 104 17.42 -4.56 -2.16
CA GLU A 104 18.81 -4.64 -1.70
C GLU A 104 19.23 -6.05 -1.23
N GLY A 105 18.28 -6.87 -0.78
CA GLY A 105 18.51 -8.26 -0.40
C GLY A 105 18.48 -9.27 -1.56
N PHE A 106 18.25 -8.82 -2.80
CA PHE A 106 18.10 -9.68 -3.97
C PHE A 106 19.10 -9.31 -5.07
N THR A 107 19.58 -10.33 -5.78
CA THR A 107 20.43 -10.12 -6.95
C THR A 107 19.64 -9.48 -8.11
N PRO A 108 20.28 -8.73 -9.02
CA PRO A 108 19.61 -8.13 -10.17
C PRO A 108 18.83 -9.15 -11.03
N ARG A 109 19.34 -10.38 -11.12
CA ARG A 109 18.66 -11.49 -11.81
C ARG A 109 17.38 -11.92 -11.11
N GLN A 110 17.38 -12.02 -9.77
CA GLN A 110 16.18 -12.34 -8.99
C GLN A 110 15.13 -11.24 -9.09
N VAL A 111 15.54 -9.96 -9.06
CA VAL A 111 14.62 -8.84 -9.25
C VAL A 111 14.00 -8.87 -10.65
N LYS A 112 14.79 -9.18 -11.68
CA LYS A 112 14.29 -9.35 -13.06
C LYS A 112 13.27 -10.49 -13.15
N ALA A 113 13.59 -11.66 -12.62
CA ALA A 113 12.68 -12.81 -12.60
C ALA A 113 11.39 -12.50 -11.83
N ALA A 114 11.47 -11.77 -10.72
CA ALA A 114 10.30 -11.32 -9.95
C ALA A 114 9.41 -10.35 -10.74
N MET A 115 9.99 -9.45 -11.54
CA MET A 115 9.22 -8.58 -12.44
C MET A 115 8.54 -9.36 -13.57
N GLU A 116 9.23 -10.34 -14.16
CA GLU A 116 8.65 -11.24 -15.17
C GLU A 116 7.48 -12.05 -14.59
N ALA A 117 7.61 -12.54 -13.35
CA ALA A 117 6.54 -13.22 -12.63
C ALA A 117 5.30 -12.33 -12.44
N ARG A 118 5.49 -11.05 -12.11
CA ARG A 118 4.43 -10.03 -12.04
C ARG A 118 3.74 -9.81 -13.38
N SER A 119 4.50 -9.67 -14.46
CA SER A 119 3.92 -9.51 -15.80
C SER A 119 3.06 -10.71 -16.19
N ALA A 120 3.50 -11.94 -15.94
CA ALA A 120 2.67 -13.11 -16.25
C ALA A 120 1.44 -13.22 -15.35
N MET A 121 1.54 -12.83 -14.07
CA MET A 121 0.36 -12.72 -13.21
C MET A 121 -0.69 -11.80 -13.84
N HIS A 122 -0.30 -10.65 -14.39
CA HIS A 122 -1.22 -9.77 -15.09
C HIS A 122 -1.80 -10.39 -16.36
N ILE A 123 -0.96 -11.01 -17.20
CA ILE A 123 -1.39 -11.65 -18.46
C ILE A 123 -2.40 -12.79 -18.19
N LEU A 124 -2.22 -13.53 -17.10
CA LEU A 124 -3.07 -14.66 -16.72
C LEU A 124 -4.36 -14.23 -15.99
N ASN A 125 -4.73 -12.93 -16.04
CA ASN A 125 -5.86 -12.35 -15.33
C ASN A 125 -5.76 -12.48 -13.80
N ALA A 126 -4.56 -12.32 -13.25
CA ALA A 126 -4.29 -12.26 -11.82
C ALA A 126 -4.88 -13.47 -11.04
N PRO A 127 -4.49 -14.72 -11.36
CA PRO A 127 -4.83 -15.89 -10.56
C PRO A 127 -4.23 -15.74 -9.15
N SER A 128 -4.76 -16.48 -8.17
CA SER A 128 -4.20 -16.38 -6.80
C SER A 128 -2.77 -16.92 -6.83
N THR A 129 -1.89 -16.47 -5.93
CA THR A 129 -0.52 -17.01 -5.85
C THR A 129 -0.52 -18.53 -5.71
N LYS A 130 -1.45 -19.08 -4.91
CA LYS A 130 -1.68 -20.54 -4.81
C LYS A 130 -2.06 -21.20 -6.14
N SER A 131 -3.03 -20.62 -6.86
CA SER A 131 -3.48 -21.13 -8.15
C SER A 131 -2.38 -21.08 -9.20
N LEU A 132 -1.57 -20.00 -9.21
CA LEU A 132 -0.47 -19.85 -10.15
C LEU A 132 0.66 -20.85 -9.87
N LYS A 133 1.05 -21.01 -8.59
CA LYS A 133 2.01 -22.04 -8.17
C LYS A 133 1.54 -23.44 -8.53
N TYR A 134 0.25 -23.72 -8.39
CA TYR A 134 -0.34 -24.97 -8.83
C TYR A 134 -0.25 -25.13 -10.36
N ALA A 135 -0.59 -24.10 -11.14
CA ALA A 135 -0.54 -24.14 -12.61
C ALA A 135 0.89 -24.37 -13.15
N ILE A 136 1.90 -23.80 -12.49
CA ILE A 136 3.31 -24.01 -12.84
C ILE A 136 3.73 -25.45 -12.50
N ARG A 137 3.45 -25.93 -11.28
CA ARG A 137 3.80 -27.30 -10.86
C ARG A 137 3.11 -28.39 -11.67
N SER A 138 1.88 -28.13 -12.10
CA SER A 138 1.10 -29.05 -12.94
C SER A 138 1.45 -28.97 -14.44
N GLY A 139 2.38 -28.09 -14.83
CA GLY A 139 2.80 -27.94 -16.23
C GLY A 139 1.69 -27.41 -17.15
N LEU A 140 0.65 -26.79 -16.59
CA LEU A 140 -0.49 -26.26 -17.36
C LEU A 140 -0.08 -25.09 -18.26
N ILE A 141 1.01 -24.40 -17.91
CA ILE A 141 1.56 -23.29 -18.70
C ILE A 141 2.84 -23.75 -19.39
N LYS A 142 2.70 -24.28 -20.60
CA LYS A 142 3.84 -24.67 -21.43
C LYS A 142 4.66 -23.44 -21.81
N ASN A 143 5.98 -23.58 -21.79
CA ASN A 143 6.94 -22.51 -22.12
C ASN A 143 6.89 -21.28 -21.20
N CYS A 144 6.41 -21.42 -19.96
CA CYS A 144 6.50 -20.35 -18.97
C CYS A 144 7.88 -20.36 -18.32
N PRO A 145 8.73 -19.33 -18.50
CA PRO A 145 10.06 -19.28 -17.88
C PRO A 145 10.00 -18.93 -16.38
N ILE A 146 8.81 -18.83 -15.78
CA ILE A 146 8.61 -18.32 -14.43
C ILE A 146 8.62 -19.47 -13.42
N THR A 147 9.50 -19.33 -12.44
CA THR A 147 9.65 -20.27 -11.34
C THR A 147 8.77 -19.88 -10.14
N GLU A 148 8.46 -20.86 -9.28
CA GLU A 148 7.79 -20.59 -8.01
C GLU A 148 8.61 -19.65 -7.11
N GLU A 149 9.94 -19.75 -7.18
CA GLU A 149 10.86 -18.84 -6.49
C GLU A 149 10.68 -17.40 -6.95
N ALA A 150 10.59 -17.16 -8.26
CA ALA A 150 10.35 -15.82 -8.81
C ALA A 150 9.04 -15.21 -8.31
N ILE A 151 7.99 -16.03 -8.11
CA ILE A 151 6.73 -15.60 -7.50
C ILE A 151 6.92 -15.22 -6.03
N ASN A 152 7.66 -16.03 -5.26
CA ASN A 152 7.97 -15.73 -3.86
C ASN A 152 8.80 -14.43 -3.73
N HIS A 153 9.78 -14.24 -4.61
CA HIS A 153 10.56 -13.01 -4.69
C HIS A 153 9.67 -11.82 -5.05
N ALA A 154 8.73 -11.98 -5.99
CA ALA A 154 7.80 -10.92 -6.35
C ALA A 154 6.90 -10.52 -5.16
N GLU A 155 6.41 -11.49 -4.40
CA GLU A 155 5.63 -11.24 -3.20
C GLU A 155 6.47 -10.59 -2.08
N ALA A 156 7.71 -11.02 -1.88
CA ALA A 156 8.62 -10.44 -0.91
C ALA A 156 9.01 -8.98 -1.24
N ILE A 157 9.34 -8.71 -2.51
CA ILE A 157 9.80 -7.41 -2.99
C ILE A 157 8.64 -6.43 -3.12
N PHE A 158 7.55 -6.83 -3.78
CA PHE A 158 6.47 -5.92 -4.19
C PHE A 158 5.20 -6.06 -3.35
N GLY A 159 5.09 -7.10 -2.50
CA GLY A 159 3.85 -7.40 -1.78
C GLY A 159 2.78 -8.03 -2.68
N PRO A 160 1.57 -8.23 -2.13
CA PRO A 160 0.45 -8.83 -2.87
C PRO A 160 0.11 -8.02 -4.12
N ASP A 161 -0.25 -8.72 -5.19
CA ASP A 161 -0.51 -8.09 -6.48
C ASP A 161 -1.84 -7.30 -6.48
N ALA A 162 -1.79 -6.03 -6.89
CA ALA A 162 -2.95 -5.12 -6.87
C ALA A 162 -4.11 -5.60 -7.77
N SER A 163 -3.82 -6.28 -8.89
CA SER A 163 -4.87 -6.83 -9.75
C SER A 163 -5.57 -8.02 -9.09
N THR A 164 -4.87 -8.81 -8.27
CA THR A 164 -5.51 -9.87 -7.48
C THR A 164 -6.45 -9.32 -6.41
N LEU A 165 -6.09 -8.19 -5.78
CA LEU A 165 -6.90 -7.55 -4.74
C LEU A 165 -8.18 -6.94 -5.32
N LYS A 166 -8.09 -6.25 -6.46
CA LYS A 166 -9.22 -5.53 -7.05
C LYS A 166 -10.33 -6.45 -7.61
N GLY A 167 -9.99 -7.68 -8.01
CA GLY A 167 -10.93 -8.63 -8.62
C GLY A 167 -11.47 -9.73 -7.70
N LYS A 168 -10.87 -9.97 -6.53
CA LYS A 168 -11.24 -11.08 -5.61
C LYS A 168 -11.75 -10.64 -4.25
N SER A 169 -11.65 -9.36 -3.93
CA SER A 169 -12.30 -8.82 -2.74
C SER A 169 -13.82 -8.87 -2.94
N THR A 170 -14.48 -9.83 -2.30
CA THR A 170 -15.93 -9.77 -2.10
C THR A 170 -16.23 -8.86 -0.91
N ARG A 171 -17.27 -8.04 -1.02
CA ARG A 171 -17.74 -7.21 0.10
C ARG A 171 -18.05 -8.13 1.30
N PRO A 172 -17.46 -7.90 2.49
CA PRO A 172 -17.85 -8.63 3.69
C PRO A 172 -19.33 -8.38 3.99
N THR A 173 -20.09 -9.46 4.23
CA THR A 173 -21.49 -9.34 4.61
C THR A 173 -21.57 -8.67 5.99
N PRO A 174 -22.31 -7.56 6.16
CA PRO A 174 -22.40 -6.88 7.43
C PRO A 174 -23.00 -7.81 8.48
N THR A 175 -22.34 -7.93 9.63
CA THR A 175 -22.85 -8.67 10.78
C THR A 175 -24.07 -7.93 11.32
N LYS A 176 -25.24 -8.57 11.29
CA LYS A 176 -26.43 -8.05 11.96
C LYS A 176 -26.22 -8.15 13.47
N THR A 177 -26.00 -7.02 14.13
CA THR A 177 -26.28 -6.85 15.57
C THR A 177 -27.75 -6.63 15.79
#